data_AF-A0AAV1FFB5-F1
#
_entry.id   AF-A0AAV1FFB5-F1
#
_cell.length_a   1.000
_cell.length_b   1.000
_cell.length_c   1.000
_cell.angle_alpha   90.00
_cell.angle_beta   90.00
_cell.angle_gamma   90.00
#
_symmetry.space_group_name_H-M   'P 1'
#
loop_
_entity.id
_entity.type
_entity.pdbx_description
1 polymer ?
#
loop_
_entity_poly.entity_id
_entity_poly.type
_entity_poly.pdbx_seq_one_letter_code
_entity_poly.pdbx_strand_id
1 'polypeptide(L)'
;MVSFQLDCFALEEKHTSEYLAKELLWIASEWNIEDKVAACITDGAANIIKAMGSKEAGGTGWPHAICFAHQLNLIVHNGIKSLETTVDKVKAIVQYFHKSTLAATELKRQQKNSECPELRLKQECPTRWNSTFTMLKRMLETREPGIITMALLNVDLPHLSLEEWGNMKTVCDILQPFDEVTVELSAERRLRKKRVHTHKGSSNQDSSVWREFDEDTTGLQDTRNPTAEAVMEVCAFREMARITRSSNPHMWWAHQKSSYPRLTQVMKTRLCIVATSVPSERVFSKTGQLISERRNRLSTAKVSQLAFLNFNLK
;
A
#
# COMPACT_ATOMS: atom_id res chain seq x y z
N MET A 1 0.34 12.84 -8.80
CA MET A 1 1.30 11.77 -9.13
C MET A 1 0.67 10.93 -10.22
N VAL A 2 1.43 10.50 -11.23
CA VAL A 2 0.94 9.61 -12.30
C VAL A 2 1.77 8.35 -12.22
N SER A 3 1.12 7.19 -12.22
CA SER A 3 1.77 5.89 -12.26
C SER A 3 1.64 5.32 -13.67
N PHE A 4 2.71 4.74 -14.17
CA PHE A 4 2.73 4.00 -15.43
C PHE A 4 3.19 2.58 -15.16
N GLN A 5 2.56 1.63 -15.84
CA GLN A 5 3.04 0.25 -15.87
C GLN A 5 4.14 0.15 -16.93
N LEU A 6 5.30 -0.40 -16.55
CA LEU A 6 6.40 -0.62 -17.49
C LEU A 6 6.27 -1.98 -18.18
N ASP A 7 6.01 -3.05 -17.42
CA ASP A 7 5.88 -4.40 -17.95
C ASP A 7 4.99 -5.30 -17.06
N CYS A 8 4.52 -6.42 -17.61
CA CYS A 8 3.86 -7.52 -16.90
C CYS A 8 3.92 -8.80 -17.77
N PHE A 9 4.77 -9.74 -17.41
CA PHE A 9 4.97 -10.99 -18.14
C PHE A 9 5.06 -12.19 -17.19
N ALA A 10 4.95 -13.39 -17.77
CA ALA A 10 5.17 -14.64 -17.06
C ALA A 10 6.67 -14.95 -17.04
N LEU A 11 7.20 -15.32 -15.87
CA LEU A 11 8.56 -15.82 -15.73
C LEU A 11 8.61 -17.27 -16.19
N GLU A 12 9.59 -17.61 -17.02
CA GLU A 12 9.72 -18.94 -17.64
C GLU A 12 10.71 -19.86 -16.91
N GLU A 13 11.62 -19.26 -16.12
CA GLU A 13 12.64 -19.95 -15.36
C GLU A 13 12.33 -20.02 -13.86
N LYS A 14 13.16 -20.76 -13.11
CA LYS A 14 13.09 -20.73 -11.64
C LYS A 14 13.33 -19.31 -11.16
N HIS A 15 12.49 -18.83 -10.25
CA HIS A 15 12.56 -17.46 -9.71
C HIS A 15 13.76 -17.26 -8.74
N THR A 16 14.98 -17.51 -9.19
CA THR A 16 16.20 -17.24 -8.41
C THR A 16 16.46 -15.74 -8.32
N SER A 17 17.29 -15.34 -7.37
CA SER A 17 17.65 -13.93 -7.17
C SER A 17 18.31 -13.30 -8.40
N GLU A 18 19.19 -14.05 -9.05
CA GLU A 18 20.00 -13.58 -10.18
C GLU A 18 19.12 -13.39 -11.41
N TYR A 19 18.20 -14.33 -11.65
CA TYR A 19 17.23 -14.22 -12.73
C TYR A 19 16.31 -13.01 -12.53
N LEU A 20 15.75 -12.83 -11.33
CA LEU A 20 14.90 -11.68 -11.02
C LEU A 20 15.65 -10.34 -11.17
N ALA A 21 16.92 -10.27 -10.74
CA ALA A 21 17.73 -9.07 -10.89
C ALA A 21 18.00 -8.77 -12.38
N LYS A 22 18.32 -9.79 -13.17
CA LYS A 22 18.54 -9.66 -14.62
C LYS A 22 17.31 -9.12 -15.34
N GLU A 23 16.13 -9.68 -15.08
CA GLU A 23 14.87 -9.23 -15.69
C GLU A 23 14.56 -7.77 -15.32
N LEU A 24 14.75 -7.39 -14.05
CA LEU A 24 14.53 -6.01 -13.61
C LEU A 24 15.50 -5.01 -14.26
N LEU A 25 16.78 -5.37 -14.37
CA LEU A 25 17.79 -4.55 -15.06
C LEU A 25 17.47 -4.43 -16.56
N TRP A 26 17.05 -5.51 -17.20
CA TRP A 26 16.64 -5.49 -18.61
C TRP A 26 15.48 -4.52 -18.85
N ILE A 27 14.41 -4.58 -18.04
CA ILE A 27 13.29 -3.63 -18.12
C ILE A 27 13.80 -2.19 -17.92
N ALA A 28 14.66 -1.95 -16.92
CA ALA A 28 15.17 -0.61 -16.69
C ALA A 28 16.04 -0.08 -17.85
N SER A 29 16.74 -0.97 -18.54
CA SER A 29 17.53 -0.67 -19.74
C SER A 29 16.66 -0.27 -20.93
N GLU A 30 15.62 -1.08 -21.23
CA GLU A 30 14.65 -0.81 -22.29
C GLU A 30 14.02 0.58 -22.16
N TRP A 31 13.77 1.01 -20.91
CA TRP A 31 13.17 2.32 -20.61
C TRP A 31 14.20 3.45 -20.36
N ASN A 32 15.50 3.16 -20.38
CA ASN A 32 16.59 4.11 -20.05
C ASN A 32 16.41 4.78 -18.67
N ILE A 33 16.11 3.97 -17.66
CA ILE A 33 15.83 4.41 -16.28
C ILE A 33 16.72 3.77 -15.20
N GLU A 34 17.73 2.99 -15.58
CA GLU A 34 18.61 2.25 -14.64
C GLU A 34 19.15 3.14 -13.51
N ASP A 35 19.67 4.33 -13.83
CA ASP A 35 20.23 5.29 -12.86
C ASP A 35 19.19 6.23 -12.23
N LYS A 36 17.91 6.07 -12.59
CA LYS A 36 16.80 6.93 -12.15
C LYS A 36 15.91 6.23 -11.11
N VAL A 37 16.22 4.99 -10.74
CA VAL A 37 15.44 4.23 -9.76
C VAL A 37 15.68 4.78 -8.36
N ALA A 38 14.65 5.48 -7.83
CA ALA A 38 14.73 6.08 -6.50
C ALA A 38 14.56 5.07 -5.36
N ALA A 39 13.68 4.08 -5.56
CA ALA A 39 13.45 2.93 -4.67
C ALA A 39 12.62 1.85 -5.37
N CYS A 40 12.80 0.59 -4.95
CA CYS A 40 12.00 -0.56 -5.33
C CYS A 40 11.19 -1.08 -4.14
N ILE A 41 9.92 -1.43 -4.38
CA ILE A 41 8.97 -1.84 -3.34
C ILE A 41 8.42 -3.22 -3.68
N THR A 42 8.71 -4.21 -2.84
CA THR A 42 8.37 -5.63 -3.13
C THR A 42 7.67 -6.27 -1.93
N ASP A 43 7.10 -7.46 -2.10
CA ASP A 43 6.46 -8.22 -1.01
C ASP A 43 7.43 -8.63 0.11
N GLY A 44 8.72 -8.72 -0.18
CA GLY A 44 9.76 -9.12 0.77
C GLY A 44 10.04 -10.62 0.75
N ALA A 45 9.69 -11.32 -0.34
CA ALA A 45 10.13 -12.69 -0.55
C ALA A 45 11.67 -12.79 -0.58
N ALA A 46 12.23 -13.88 -0.06
CA ALA A 46 13.68 -14.01 0.12
C ALA A 46 14.48 -13.83 -1.18
N ASN A 47 13.98 -14.35 -2.31
CA ASN A 47 14.66 -14.25 -3.60
C ASN A 47 14.63 -12.82 -4.16
N ILE A 48 13.51 -12.09 -4.00
CA ILE A 48 13.45 -10.70 -4.48
C ILE A 48 14.28 -9.77 -3.60
N ILE A 49 14.36 -10.03 -2.28
CA ILE A 49 15.26 -9.28 -1.38
C ILE A 49 16.72 -9.45 -1.83
N LYS A 50 17.14 -10.69 -2.11
CA LYS A 50 18.48 -10.97 -2.62
C LYS A 50 18.73 -10.33 -3.99
N ALA A 51 17.74 -10.35 -4.89
CA ALA A 51 17.82 -9.69 -6.19
C ALA A 51 18.03 -8.17 -6.07
N MET A 52 17.51 -7.54 -5.02
CA MET A 52 17.70 -6.12 -4.72
C MET A 52 19.03 -5.81 -4.00
N GLY A 53 19.85 -6.83 -3.74
CA GLY A 53 21.17 -6.68 -3.13
C GLY A 53 22.15 -5.92 -4.02
N SER A 54 23.41 -5.85 -3.57
CA SER A 54 24.45 -5.10 -4.27
C SER A 54 24.79 -5.71 -5.64
N LYS A 55 25.35 -4.89 -6.54
CA LYS A 55 25.74 -5.34 -7.89
C LYS A 55 26.83 -6.41 -7.84
N GLU A 56 27.73 -6.34 -6.86
CA GLU A 56 28.80 -7.32 -6.64
C GLU A 56 28.25 -8.71 -6.27
N ALA A 57 27.08 -8.75 -5.63
CA ALA A 57 26.38 -9.98 -5.27
C ALA A 57 25.43 -10.48 -6.39
N GLY A 58 25.46 -9.87 -7.59
CA GLY A 58 24.57 -10.20 -8.70
C GLY A 58 23.16 -9.60 -8.58
N GLY A 59 22.96 -8.62 -7.69
CA GLY A 59 21.71 -7.88 -7.54
C GLY A 59 21.66 -6.59 -8.37
N THR A 60 20.56 -5.84 -8.24
CA THR A 60 20.37 -4.58 -8.97
C THR A 60 21.16 -3.40 -8.38
N GLY A 61 21.46 -3.44 -7.08
CA GLY A 61 22.04 -2.34 -6.32
C GLY A 61 21.07 -1.18 -6.06
N TRP A 62 19.78 -1.36 -6.31
CA TRP A 62 18.78 -0.31 -6.12
C TRP A 62 18.34 -0.20 -4.65
N PRO A 63 18.03 1.02 -4.16
CA PRO A 63 17.41 1.18 -2.85
C PRO A 63 16.12 0.37 -2.75
N HIS A 64 15.96 -0.43 -1.71
CA HIS A 64 14.83 -1.34 -1.56
C HIS A 64 14.09 -1.09 -0.25
N ALA A 65 12.77 -1.19 -0.30
CA ALA A 65 11.92 -1.28 0.88
C ALA A 65 10.83 -2.34 0.68
N ILE A 66 10.38 -2.92 1.78
CA ILE A 66 9.33 -3.94 1.75
C ILE A 66 7.97 -3.25 1.77
N CYS A 67 7.02 -3.82 1.02
CA CYS A 67 5.64 -3.39 0.95
C CYS A 67 5.02 -3.29 2.35
N PHE A 68 4.62 -2.08 2.72
CA PHE A 68 4.03 -1.81 4.03
C PHE A 68 2.74 -2.62 4.25
N ALA A 69 1.91 -2.78 3.22
CA ALA A 69 0.68 -3.58 3.29
C ALA A 69 0.98 -5.07 3.55
N HIS A 70 2.05 -5.61 2.93
CA HIS A 70 2.47 -6.99 3.18
C HIS A 70 3.01 -7.17 4.60
N GLN A 71 3.82 -6.22 5.09
CA GLN A 71 4.29 -6.21 6.48
C GLN A 71 3.14 -6.15 7.48
N LEU A 72 2.16 -5.27 7.24
CA LEU A 72 0.96 -5.16 8.07
C LEU A 72 0.20 -6.49 8.13
N ASN A 73 0.01 -7.13 6.97
CA ASN A 73 -0.62 -8.45 6.87
C ASN A 73 0.12 -9.51 7.70
N LEU A 74 1.45 -9.57 7.61
CA LEU A 74 2.27 -10.50 8.40
C LEU A 74 2.16 -10.26 9.91
N ILE A 75 2.24 -8.99 10.33
CA ILE A 75 2.13 -8.62 11.75
C ILE A 75 0.78 -9.07 12.31
N VAL A 76 -0.31 -8.76 11.60
CA VAL A 76 -1.66 -9.10 12.03
C VAL A 76 -1.89 -10.61 12.04
N HIS A 77 -1.47 -11.32 10.99
CA HIS A 77 -1.58 -12.79 10.98
C HIS A 77 -0.82 -13.44 12.13
N ASN A 78 0.40 -12.97 12.44
CA ASN A 78 1.14 -13.46 13.59
C ASN A 78 0.44 -13.15 14.92
N GLY A 79 -0.20 -11.98 15.05
CA GLY A 79 -1.01 -11.65 16.21
C GLY A 79 -2.23 -12.54 16.39
N ILE A 80 -2.93 -12.87 15.30
CA ILE A 80 -4.15 -13.69 15.31
C ILE A 80 -3.85 -15.16 15.66
N LYS A 81 -2.63 -15.67 15.42
CA LYS A 81 -2.24 -17.05 15.82
C LYS A 81 -2.48 -17.33 17.30
N SER A 82 -2.41 -16.32 18.16
CA SER A 82 -2.72 -16.47 19.59
C SER A 82 -4.17 -16.87 19.88
N LEU A 83 -5.09 -16.68 18.92
CA LEU A 83 -6.51 -17.00 19.00
C LEU A 83 -6.93 -18.13 18.06
N GLU A 84 -5.96 -18.90 17.54
CA GLU A 84 -6.21 -19.93 16.53
C GLU A 84 -7.35 -20.88 16.93
N THR A 85 -7.36 -21.32 18.19
CA THR A 85 -8.43 -22.17 18.75
C THR A 85 -9.81 -21.53 18.68
N THR A 86 -9.94 -20.27 19.10
CA THR A 86 -11.20 -19.50 19.05
C THR A 86 -11.63 -19.27 17.60
N VAL A 87 -10.69 -18.92 16.72
CA VAL A 87 -10.94 -18.71 15.29
C VAL A 87 -11.47 -19.99 14.64
N ASP A 88 -10.91 -21.14 14.97
CA ASP A 88 -11.35 -22.43 14.43
C ASP A 88 -12.76 -22.83 14.89
N LYS A 89 -13.10 -22.56 16.16
CA LYS A 89 -14.48 -22.72 16.65
C LYS A 89 -15.45 -21.82 15.88
N VAL A 90 -15.11 -20.54 15.71
CA VAL A 90 -15.94 -19.60 14.93
C VAL A 90 -16.07 -20.06 13.48
N LYS A 91 -14.99 -20.56 12.86
CA LYS A 91 -15.02 -21.13 11.50
C LYS A 91 -16.02 -22.29 11.41
N ALA A 92 -15.99 -23.23 12.35
CA ALA A 92 -16.90 -24.37 12.37
C ALA A 92 -18.37 -23.91 12.43
N ILE A 93 -18.67 -22.96 13.32
CA ILE A 93 -20.01 -22.37 13.45
C ILE A 93 -20.43 -21.69 12.14
N VAL A 94 -19.59 -20.80 11.61
CA VAL A 94 -19.89 -20.06 10.37
C VAL A 94 -20.11 -21.01 9.19
N GLN A 95 -19.30 -22.06 9.06
CA GLN A 95 -19.45 -23.07 8.01
C GLN A 95 -20.79 -23.81 8.12
N TYR A 96 -21.24 -24.14 9.34
CA TYR A 96 -22.53 -24.78 9.56
C TYR A 96 -23.69 -23.90 9.06
N PHE A 97 -23.71 -22.63 9.47
CA PHE A 97 -24.75 -21.67 9.03
C PHE A 97 -24.71 -21.40 7.53
N HIS A 98 -23.56 -21.54 6.87
CA HIS A 98 -23.46 -21.41 5.43
C HIS A 98 -24.01 -22.63 4.68
N LYS A 99 -23.78 -23.83 5.22
CA LYS A 99 -24.22 -25.11 4.63
C LYS A 99 -25.71 -25.40 4.90
N SER A 100 -26.22 -25.01 6.06
CA SER A 100 -27.58 -25.31 6.49
C SER A 100 -28.54 -24.17 6.17
N THR A 101 -29.42 -24.39 5.20
CA THR A 101 -30.51 -23.45 4.85
C THR A 101 -31.49 -23.25 6.01
N LEU A 102 -31.73 -24.31 6.79
CA LEU A 102 -32.55 -24.26 8.00
C LEU A 102 -31.93 -23.32 9.04
N ALA A 103 -30.64 -23.49 9.35
CA ALA A 103 -29.94 -22.64 10.31
C ALA A 103 -29.88 -21.18 9.85
N ALA A 104 -29.64 -20.94 8.56
CA ALA A 104 -29.66 -19.59 8.00
C ALA A 104 -31.04 -18.92 8.09
N THR A 105 -32.12 -19.68 7.88
CA THR A 105 -33.50 -19.18 7.95
C THR A 105 -33.90 -18.89 9.39
N GLU A 106 -33.55 -19.79 10.30
CA GLU A 106 -33.83 -19.61 11.73
C GLU A 106 -33.03 -18.43 12.32
N LEU A 107 -31.76 -18.26 11.92
CA LEU A 107 -30.97 -17.09 12.31
C LEU A 107 -31.63 -15.78 11.91
N LYS A 108 -32.14 -15.70 10.67
CA LYS A 108 -32.88 -14.52 10.19
C LYS A 108 -34.16 -14.28 10.99
N ARG A 109 -34.87 -15.36 11.36
CA ARG A 109 -36.06 -15.27 12.21
C ARG A 109 -35.71 -14.70 13.58
N GLN A 110 -34.64 -15.17 14.20
CA GLN A 110 -34.18 -14.65 15.49
C GLN A 110 -33.71 -13.20 15.40
N GLN A 111 -33.00 -12.83 14.33
CA GLN A 111 -32.62 -11.43 14.10
C GLN A 111 -33.85 -10.51 14.05
N LYS A 112 -34.95 -10.94 13.41
CA LYS A 112 -36.21 -10.18 13.39
C LYS A 112 -36.87 -10.11 14.77
N ASN A 113 -36.92 -11.21 15.51
CA ASN A 113 -37.53 -11.24 16.85
C ASN A 113 -36.79 -10.33 17.85
N SER A 114 -35.47 -10.23 17.71
CA SER A 114 -34.61 -9.40 18.55
C SER A 114 -34.43 -7.97 18.02
N GLU A 115 -35.23 -7.55 17.02
CA GLU A 115 -35.13 -6.23 16.37
C GLU A 115 -33.71 -5.86 15.89
N CYS A 116 -32.93 -6.88 15.52
CA CYS A 116 -31.55 -6.74 15.07
C CYS A 116 -31.47 -6.68 13.54
N PRO A 117 -30.42 -6.05 12.97
CA PRO A 117 -30.19 -6.07 11.54
C PRO A 117 -30.07 -7.51 11.00
N GLU A 118 -30.66 -7.76 9.82
CA GLU A 118 -30.52 -9.06 9.14
C GLU A 118 -29.09 -9.21 8.60
N LEU A 119 -28.25 -9.92 9.33
CA LEU A 119 -26.84 -10.11 9.01
C LEU A 119 -26.53 -11.58 8.73
N ARG A 120 -25.99 -11.86 7.54
CA ARG A 120 -25.43 -13.19 7.23
C ARG A 120 -24.02 -13.31 7.82
N LEU A 121 -23.70 -14.48 8.37
CA LEU A 121 -22.33 -14.80 8.76
C LEU A 121 -21.39 -14.79 7.55
N LYS A 122 -20.16 -14.32 7.76
CA LYS A 122 -19.15 -14.15 6.70
C LYS A 122 -18.05 -15.18 6.89
N GLN A 123 -17.75 -15.94 5.85
CA GLN A 123 -16.70 -16.96 5.87
C GLN A 123 -15.31 -16.34 5.70
N GLU A 124 -14.32 -16.91 6.36
CA GLU A 124 -12.92 -16.53 6.19
C GLU A 124 -12.41 -16.89 4.79
N CYS A 125 -11.56 -16.02 4.24
CA CYS A 125 -10.74 -16.27 3.07
C CYS A 125 -9.26 -16.27 3.53
N PRO A 126 -8.59 -17.44 3.60
CA PRO A 126 -7.28 -17.57 4.23
C PRO A 126 -6.19 -16.64 3.68
N THR A 127 -6.35 -16.15 2.45
CA THR A 127 -5.35 -15.32 1.77
C THR A 127 -5.32 -13.86 2.25
N ARG A 128 -6.28 -13.41 3.08
CA ARG A 128 -6.31 -12.02 3.60
C ARG A 128 -6.83 -11.96 5.03
N TRP A 129 -6.03 -11.43 5.95
CA TRP A 129 -6.37 -11.27 7.36
C TRP A 129 -7.68 -10.49 7.61
N ASN A 130 -8.02 -9.51 6.74
CA ASN A 130 -9.25 -8.72 6.84
C ASN A 130 -10.51 -9.60 6.86
N SER A 131 -10.45 -10.77 6.21
CA SER A 131 -11.58 -11.71 6.20
C SER A 131 -11.77 -12.38 7.57
N THR A 132 -10.69 -12.73 8.28
CA THR A 132 -10.74 -13.23 9.66
C THR A 132 -11.30 -12.16 10.59
N PHE A 133 -10.79 -10.92 10.52
CA PHE A 133 -11.34 -9.80 11.29
C PHE A 133 -12.84 -9.60 11.03
N THR A 134 -13.24 -9.58 9.75
CA THR A 134 -14.63 -9.40 9.35
C THR A 134 -15.53 -10.55 9.84
N MET A 135 -15.04 -11.79 9.83
CA MET A 135 -15.75 -12.96 10.35
C MET A 135 -15.96 -12.85 11.87
N LEU A 136 -14.90 -12.53 12.63
CA LEU A 136 -14.98 -12.37 14.08
C LEU A 136 -15.92 -11.21 14.47
N LYS A 137 -15.79 -10.05 13.81
CA LYS A 137 -16.69 -8.91 14.01
C LYS A 137 -18.15 -9.27 13.73
N ARG A 138 -18.41 -10.01 12.65
CA ARG A 138 -19.76 -10.48 12.32
C ARG A 138 -20.30 -11.49 13.34
N MET A 139 -19.45 -12.36 13.87
CA MET A 139 -19.84 -13.30 14.92
C MET A 139 -20.24 -12.55 16.20
N LEU A 140 -19.51 -11.49 16.58
CA LEU A 140 -19.87 -10.61 17.70
C LEU A 140 -21.21 -9.89 17.48
N GLU A 141 -21.43 -9.33 16.29
CA GLU A 141 -22.70 -8.66 15.91
C GLU A 141 -23.91 -9.60 15.95
N THR A 142 -23.69 -10.90 15.77
CA THR A 142 -24.76 -11.92 15.71
C THR A 142 -24.78 -12.84 16.91
N ARG A 143 -24.10 -12.47 18.01
CA ARG A 143 -23.91 -13.31 19.20
C ARG A 143 -25.21 -13.87 19.76
N GLU A 144 -26.16 -12.99 20.12
CA GLU A 144 -27.41 -13.42 20.77
C GLU A 144 -28.31 -14.24 19.83
N PRO A 145 -28.67 -13.76 18.61
CA PRO A 145 -29.48 -14.56 17.68
C PRO A 145 -28.80 -15.87 17.28
N GLY A 146 -27.47 -15.88 17.17
CA GLY A 146 -26.67 -17.07 16.84
C GLY A 146 -26.74 -18.14 17.93
N ILE A 147 -26.54 -17.76 19.20
CA ILE A 147 -26.61 -18.69 20.34
C ILE A 147 -28.01 -19.27 20.47
N ILE A 148 -29.06 -18.44 20.37
CA ILE A 148 -30.46 -18.90 20.42
C ILE A 148 -30.73 -19.89 19.30
N THR A 149 -30.30 -19.60 18.08
CA THR A 149 -30.51 -20.49 16.92
C THR A 149 -29.83 -21.84 17.12
N MET A 150 -28.57 -21.85 17.61
CA MET A 150 -27.84 -23.10 17.88
C MET A 150 -28.52 -23.93 18.98
N ALA A 151 -29.01 -23.29 20.03
CA ALA A 151 -29.74 -23.95 21.11
C ALA A 151 -31.08 -24.55 20.63
N LEU A 152 -31.85 -23.81 19.83
CA LEU A 152 -33.15 -24.28 19.30
C LEU A 152 -33.02 -25.45 18.34
N LEU A 153 -31.95 -25.46 17.53
CA LEU A 153 -31.69 -26.53 16.56
C LEU A 153 -30.98 -27.73 17.18
N ASN A 154 -30.62 -27.66 18.47
CA ASN A 154 -29.91 -28.70 19.22
C ASN A 154 -28.67 -29.24 18.47
N VAL A 155 -27.86 -28.33 17.93
CA VAL A 155 -26.70 -28.67 17.10
C VAL A 155 -25.48 -28.88 17.99
N ASP A 156 -24.79 -29.99 17.79
CA ASP A 156 -23.49 -30.25 18.41
C ASP A 156 -22.39 -29.44 17.69
N LEU A 157 -22.22 -28.18 18.09
CA LEU A 157 -21.18 -27.28 17.62
C LEU A 157 -20.30 -26.82 18.79
N PRO A 158 -19.05 -26.43 18.51
CA PRO A 158 -18.17 -25.89 19.54
C PRO A 158 -18.80 -24.70 20.25
N HIS A 159 -18.89 -24.78 21.58
CA HIS A 159 -19.35 -23.67 22.40
C HIS A 159 -18.22 -22.67 22.65
N LEU A 160 -18.53 -21.38 22.51
CA LEU A 160 -17.63 -20.27 22.82
C LEU A 160 -17.86 -19.81 24.26
N SER A 161 -16.83 -19.87 25.10
CA SER A 161 -16.88 -19.42 26.50
C SER A 161 -17.04 -17.90 26.59
N LEU A 162 -17.49 -17.40 27.76
CA LEU A 162 -17.58 -15.96 28.00
C LEU A 162 -16.21 -15.25 27.83
N GLU A 163 -15.13 -15.93 28.20
CA GLU A 163 -13.76 -15.43 28.00
C GLU A 163 -13.40 -15.34 26.51
N GLU A 164 -13.73 -16.37 25.72
CA GLU A 164 -13.49 -16.36 24.26
C GLU A 164 -14.25 -15.24 23.56
N TRP A 165 -15.50 -14.97 23.98
CA TRP A 165 -16.26 -13.81 23.52
C TRP A 165 -15.60 -12.48 23.89
N GLY A 166 -15.09 -12.37 25.12
CA GLY A 166 -14.36 -11.18 25.59
C GLY A 166 -13.08 -10.94 24.79
N ASN A 167 -12.25 -11.97 24.64
CA ASN A 167 -10.99 -11.91 23.90
C ASN A 167 -11.22 -11.55 22.43
N MET A 168 -12.23 -12.14 21.79
CA MET A 168 -12.60 -11.81 20.41
C MET A 168 -12.99 -10.34 20.26
N LYS A 169 -13.73 -9.78 21.22
CA LYS A 169 -14.09 -8.35 21.23
C LYS A 169 -12.86 -7.46 21.33
N THR A 170 -12.00 -7.70 22.32
CA THR A 170 -10.75 -6.95 22.50
C THR A 170 -9.88 -6.98 21.25
N VAL A 171 -9.77 -8.13 20.60
CA VAL A 171 -8.97 -8.27 19.39
C VAL A 171 -9.60 -7.53 18.21
N CYS A 172 -10.92 -7.57 18.06
CA CYS A 172 -11.58 -6.77 17.03
C CYS A 172 -11.34 -5.27 17.25
N ASP A 173 -11.38 -4.80 18.49
CA ASP A 173 -11.12 -3.39 18.81
C ASP A 173 -9.66 -3.00 18.47
N ILE A 174 -8.69 -3.89 18.74
CA ILE A 174 -7.28 -3.69 18.38
C ILE A 174 -7.08 -3.71 16.86
N LEU A 175 -7.74 -4.63 16.14
CA LEU A 175 -7.55 -4.84 14.71
C LEU A 175 -8.30 -3.81 13.84
N GLN A 176 -9.33 -3.15 14.37
CA GLN A 176 -10.11 -2.17 13.63
C GLN A 176 -9.28 -1.06 12.95
N PRO A 177 -8.34 -0.36 13.63
CA PRO A 177 -7.49 0.63 12.96
C PRO A 177 -6.62 0.03 11.85
N PHE A 178 -6.20 -1.23 11.98
CA PHE A 178 -5.42 -1.92 10.93
C PHE A 178 -6.28 -2.18 9.69
N ASP A 179 -7.56 -2.47 9.87
CA ASP A 179 -8.50 -2.75 8.78
C ASP A 179 -8.76 -1.47 7.99
N GLU A 180 -9.02 -0.36 8.70
CA GLU A 180 -9.18 0.96 8.11
C GLU A 180 -7.97 1.38 7.28
N VAL A 181 -6.76 1.21 7.82
CA VAL A 181 -5.50 1.49 7.09
C VAL A 181 -5.35 0.58 5.88
N THR A 182 -5.65 -0.71 6.01
CA THR A 182 -5.54 -1.67 4.89
C THR A 182 -6.50 -1.35 3.76
N VAL A 183 -7.72 -0.93 4.10
CA VAL A 183 -8.74 -0.47 3.14
C VAL A 183 -8.28 0.82 2.46
N GLU A 184 -7.72 1.79 3.20
CA GLU A 184 -7.19 3.03 2.62
C GLU A 184 -6.00 2.75 1.68
N LEU A 185 -5.06 1.90 2.07
CA LEU A 185 -3.93 1.48 1.23
C LEU A 185 -4.40 0.72 -0.02
N SER A 186 -5.57 0.08 0.07
CA SER A 186 -6.23 -0.59 -1.04
C SER A 186 -7.14 0.34 -1.86
N ALA A 187 -7.37 1.59 -1.44
CA ALA A 187 -8.14 2.55 -2.22
C ALA A 187 -7.23 3.30 -3.21
N GLU A 188 -7.66 3.45 -4.47
CA GLU A 188 -6.90 4.22 -5.46
C GLU A 188 -7.29 5.71 -5.38
N ARG A 189 -6.37 6.61 -5.00
CA ARG A 189 -6.54 8.06 -5.20
C ARG A 189 -5.77 8.51 -6.45
N ARG A 190 -6.43 8.48 -7.62
CA ARG A 190 -5.91 9.13 -8.83
C ARG A 190 -6.03 10.65 -8.70
N LEU A 191 -4.95 11.32 -8.32
CA LEU A 191 -4.87 12.78 -8.42
C LEU A 191 -4.72 13.19 -9.89
N ARG A 192 -5.84 13.58 -10.51
CA ARG A 192 -5.89 14.25 -11.82
C ARG A 192 -5.08 15.55 -11.76
N LYS A 193 -4.10 15.72 -12.65
CA LYS A 193 -3.33 16.98 -12.79
C LYS A 193 -4.27 18.11 -13.22
N LYS A 194 -4.36 19.19 -12.44
CA LYS A 194 -4.73 20.52 -12.97
C LYS A 194 -3.43 21.20 -13.44
N ARG A 195 -3.38 21.58 -14.72
CA ARG A 195 -2.29 22.40 -15.30
C ARG A 195 -2.37 23.80 -14.70
N VAL A 196 -1.28 24.26 -14.07
CA VAL A 196 -1.10 25.66 -13.68
C VAL A 196 -0.18 26.30 -14.72
N HIS A 197 -0.65 27.37 -15.35
CA HIS A 197 0.15 28.21 -16.25
C HIS A 197 0.90 29.24 -15.40
N THR A 198 2.21 29.36 -15.59
CA THR A 198 3.03 30.41 -15.00
C THR A 198 3.31 31.49 -16.03
N HIS A 199 2.90 32.73 -15.74
CA HIS A 199 3.25 33.92 -16.51
C HIS A 199 4.72 34.33 -16.28
N LYS A 200 5.42 34.69 -17.36
CA LYS A 200 6.71 35.39 -17.36
C LYS A 200 6.47 36.89 -17.18
N GLY A 201 7.19 37.51 -16.25
CA GLY A 201 7.30 38.97 -16.10
C GLY A 201 8.65 39.47 -16.60
N SER A 202 8.61 40.60 -17.30
CA SER A 202 9.66 41.28 -18.06
C SER A 202 10.70 42.01 -17.20
N SER A 203 11.88 42.17 -17.80
CA SER A 203 13.02 43.00 -17.40
C SER A 203 12.67 44.47 -17.14
N ASN A 204 13.43 45.11 -16.23
CA ASN A 204 13.77 46.53 -16.37
C ASN A 204 15.20 46.79 -15.88
N GLN A 205 15.93 47.58 -16.65
CA GLN A 205 17.23 48.15 -16.33
C GLN A 205 17.05 49.28 -15.31
N ASP A 206 17.96 49.40 -14.35
CA ASP A 206 18.23 50.69 -13.71
C ASP A 206 19.72 50.80 -13.38
N SER A 207 20.30 51.92 -13.81
CA SER A 207 21.71 52.28 -13.64
C SER A 207 21.95 52.74 -12.21
N SER A 208 22.73 51.99 -11.45
CA SER A 208 22.97 52.25 -10.04
C SER A 208 24.39 52.78 -9.80
N VAL A 209 24.50 53.90 -9.08
CA VAL A 209 25.73 54.59 -8.64
C VAL A 209 26.58 53.74 -7.68
N TRP A 210 26.10 52.56 -7.29
CA TRP A 210 26.72 51.65 -6.32
C TRP A 210 27.73 50.65 -6.92
N ARG A 211 28.10 50.79 -8.20
CA ARG A 211 28.98 49.84 -8.90
C ARG A 211 30.31 49.54 -8.18
N GLU A 212 30.92 50.55 -7.58
CA GLU A 212 32.18 50.42 -6.82
C GLU A 212 31.98 49.68 -5.48
N PHE A 213 30.85 49.93 -4.81
CA PHE A 213 30.48 49.22 -3.58
C PHE A 213 30.07 47.77 -3.86
N ASP A 214 29.44 47.52 -5.01
CA ASP A 214 29.08 46.18 -5.48
C ASP A 214 30.34 45.37 -5.84
N GLU A 215 31.38 45.98 -6.43
CA GLU A 215 32.68 45.33 -6.65
C GLU A 215 33.39 45.00 -5.33
N ASP A 216 33.42 45.92 -4.37
CA ASP A 216 34.05 45.67 -3.05
C ASP A 216 33.30 44.62 -2.21
N THR A 217 31.97 44.56 -2.29
CA THR A 217 31.18 43.52 -1.61
C THR A 217 31.23 42.17 -2.31
N THR A 218 31.47 42.10 -3.63
CA THR A 218 31.70 40.83 -4.33
C THR A 218 33.04 40.16 -3.98
N GLY A 219 34.00 40.92 -3.45
CA GLY A 219 35.28 40.42 -2.95
C GLY A 219 35.19 39.69 -1.60
N LEU A 220 34.10 39.86 -0.85
CA LEU A 220 33.78 39.03 0.30
C LEU A 220 33.17 37.71 -0.21
N GLN A 221 34.04 36.81 -0.67
CA GLN A 221 33.64 35.43 -0.94
C GLN A 221 33.17 34.81 0.37
N ASP A 222 31.85 34.86 0.57
CA ASP A 222 31.10 34.05 1.50
C ASP A 222 31.63 32.61 1.37
N THR A 223 32.33 32.12 2.39
CA THR A 223 32.81 30.73 2.45
C THR A 223 31.58 29.84 2.67
N ARG A 224 30.70 29.77 1.67
CA ARG A 224 29.47 29.00 1.68
C ARG A 224 29.85 27.54 1.63
N ASN A 225 29.97 26.94 2.80
CA ASN A 225 30.11 25.50 2.93
C ASN A 225 28.75 24.87 2.57
N PRO A 226 28.63 24.16 1.42
CA PRO A 226 27.35 23.61 0.98
C PRO A 226 26.77 22.59 1.97
N THR A 227 27.65 21.93 2.74
CA THR A 227 27.27 21.01 3.82
C THR A 227 26.66 21.77 4.99
N ALA A 228 27.27 22.89 5.40
CA ALA A 228 26.75 23.70 6.50
C ALA A 228 25.37 24.29 6.15
N GLU A 229 25.21 24.79 4.92
CA GLU A 229 23.91 25.28 4.45
C GLU A 229 22.84 24.18 4.41
N ALA A 230 23.20 22.96 3.96
CA ALA A 230 22.27 21.82 3.97
C ALA A 230 21.87 21.42 5.39
N VAL A 231 22.81 21.45 6.34
CA VAL A 231 22.53 21.18 7.76
C VAL A 231 21.58 22.23 8.33
N MET A 232 21.83 23.52 8.08
CA MET A 232 20.92 24.59 8.54
C MET A 232 19.53 24.46 7.93
N GLU A 233 19.44 24.12 6.64
CA GLU A 233 18.16 23.88 5.95
C GLU A 233 17.37 22.72 6.60
N VAL A 234 18.05 21.63 6.99
CA VAL A 234 17.43 20.51 7.72
C VAL A 234 17.02 20.91 9.13
N CYS A 235 17.86 21.62 9.87
CA CYS A 235 17.55 22.07 11.23
C CYS A 235 16.31 22.97 11.24
N ALA A 236 16.27 23.98 10.36
CA ALA A 236 15.12 24.87 10.20
C ALA A 236 13.85 24.08 9.87
N PHE A 237 13.92 23.10 8.97
CA PHE A 237 12.77 22.25 8.64
C PHE A 237 12.27 21.41 9.83
N ARG A 238 13.16 20.90 10.68
CA ARG A 238 12.78 20.10 11.86
C ARG A 238 12.05 20.90 12.93
N GLU A 239 12.33 22.20 13.01
CA GLU A 239 11.70 23.12 13.97
C GLU A 239 10.36 23.68 13.46
N MET A 240 10.04 23.49 12.17
CA MET A 240 8.76 23.94 11.61
C MET A 240 7.56 23.21 12.21
N ALA A 241 6.45 23.94 12.31
CA ALA A 241 5.15 23.34 12.60
C ALA A 241 4.76 22.31 11.53
N ARG A 242 4.27 21.16 11.97
CA ARG A 242 3.81 20.09 11.08
C ARG A 242 2.58 20.55 10.30
N ILE A 243 2.56 20.23 9.01
CA ILE A 243 1.36 20.46 8.19
C ILE A 243 0.20 19.58 8.65
N THR A 244 -1.03 20.03 8.41
CA THR A 244 -2.23 19.25 8.73
C THR A 244 -2.33 18.00 7.85
N ARG A 245 -2.95 16.93 8.35
CA ARG A 245 -3.11 15.66 7.61
C ARG A 245 -3.93 15.80 6.32
N SER A 246 -4.79 16.81 6.23
CA SER A 246 -5.60 17.10 5.05
C SER A 246 -4.85 17.90 3.97
N SER A 247 -3.69 18.46 4.30
CA SER A 247 -2.89 19.25 3.36
C SER A 247 -2.13 18.35 2.39
N ASN A 248 -1.98 18.81 1.14
CA ASN A 248 -1.21 18.07 0.13
C ASN A 248 0.30 18.36 0.27
N PRO A 249 1.14 17.36 0.61
CA PRO A 249 2.57 17.58 0.80
C PRO A 249 3.29 18.08 -0.46
N HIS A 250 2.88 17.64 -1.65
CA HIS A 250 3.50 18.10 -2.90
C HIS A 250 3.24 19.59 -3.16
N MET A 251 2.02 20.06 -2.87
CA MET A 251 1.69 21.48 -2.98
C MET A 251 2.47 22.29 -1.95
N TRP A 252 2.59 21.78 -0.73
CA TRP A 252 3.36 22.44 0.31
C TRP A 252 4.84 22.63 -0.10
N TRP A 253 5.50 21.56 -0.55
CA TRP A 253 6.89 21.62 -1.03
C TRP A 253 7.06 22.51 -2.28
N ALA A 254 6.03 22.68 -3.10
CA ALA A 254 6.07 23.62 -4.21
C ALA A 254 6.15 25.09 -3.74
N HIS A 255 5.45 25.44 -2.66
CA HIS A 255 5.52 26.78 -2.06
C HIS A 255 6.80 26.98 -1.26
N GLN A 256 7.30 25.94 -0.58
CA GLN A 256 8.48 25.99 0.28
C GLN A 256 9.81 25.94 -0.50
N LYS A 257 9.78 25.84 -1.83
CA LYS A 257 10.96 25.71 -2.70
C LYS A 257 11.99 26.83 -2.50
N SER A 258 11.53 28.05 -2.25
CA SER A 258 12.42 29.20 -2.07
C SER A 258 13.21 29.13 -0.76
N SER A 259 12.58 28.63 0.32
CA SER A 259 13.23 28.54 1.63
C SER A 259 14.01 27.24 1.81
N TYR A 260 13.59 26.15 1.13
CA TYR A 260 14.20 24.83 1.25
C TYR A 260 14.53 24.24 -0.12
N PRO A 261 15.44 24.84 -0.91
CA PRO A 261 15.69 24.42 -2.28
C PRO A 261 16.28 23.01 -2.38
N ARG A 262 17.20 22.61 -1.48
CA ARG A 262 17.84 21.28 -1.52
C ARG A 262 16.90 20.20 -1.03
N LEU A 263 16.22 20.44 0.10
CA LEU A 263 15.22 19.51 0.62
C LEU A 263 14.05 19.33 -0.35
N THR A 264 13.58 20.41 -1.00
CA THR A 264 12.53 20.29 -2.02
C THR A 264 12.95 19.37 -3.15
N GLN A 265 14.23 19.40 -3.56
CA GLN A 265 14.73 18.52 -4.61
C GLN A 265 14.76 17.05 -4.16
N VAL A 266 15.20 16.77 -2.93
CA VAL A 266 15.14 15.42 -2.35
C VAL A 266 13.70 14.93 -2.19
N MET A 267 12.81 15.80 -1.71
CA MET A 267 11.42 15.43 -1.41
C MET A 267 10.61 15.15 -2.67
N LYS A 268 10.94 15.77 -3.81
CA LYS A 268 10.34 15.42 -5.10
C LYS A 268 10.58 13.97 -5.49
N THR A 269 11.76 13.42 -5.20
CA THR A 269 12.06 12.01 -5.51
C THR A 269 11.47 11.06 -4.47
N ARG A 270 11.45 11.46 -3.19
CA ARG A 270 10.98 10.61 -2.10
C ARG A 270 9.46 10.55 -1.94
N LEU A 271 8.74 11.65 -2.11
CA LEU A 271 7.28 11.68 -1.97
C LEU A 271 6.54 10.90 -3.05
N CYS A 272 7.23 10.53 -4.14
CA CYS A 272 6.67 9.72 -5.21
C CYS A 272 6.82 8.21 -5.00
N ILE A 273 7.53 7.78 -3.94
CA ILE A 273 7.69 6.37 -3.61
C ILE A 273 6.40 5.88 -2.98
N VAL A 274 5.77 4.89 -3.62
CA VAL A 274 4.55 4.27 -3.11
C VAL A 274 4.94 3.28 -2.02
N ALA A 275 4.34 3.36 -0.83
CA ALA A 275 4.69 2.46 0.28
C ALA A 275 4.22 1.00 0.09
N THR A 276 3.48 0.70 -0.99
CA THR A 276 2.85 -0.60 -1.22
C THR A 276 3.05 -1.11 -2.65
N SER A 277 3.21 -2.44 -2.78
CA SER A 277 3.20 -3.19 -4.05
C SER A 277 1.78 -3.60 -4.50
N VAL A 278 0.74 -3.15 -3.79
CA VAL A 278 -0.67 -3.46 -4.10
C VAL A 278 -1.09 -3.03 -5.51
N PRO A 279 -0.62 -1.89 -6.07
CA PRO A 279 -0.93 -1.54 -7.44
C PRO A 279 -0.49 -2.59 -8.46
N SER A 280 0.70 -3.19 -8.30
CA SER A 280 1.19 -4.28 -9.16
C SER A 280 0.39 -5.57 -8.99
N GLU A 281 -0.08 -5.91 -7.80
CA GLU A 281 -0.93 -7.10 -7.59
C GLU A 281 -2.27 -7.02 -8.33
N ARG A 282 -2.83 -5.81 -8.47
CA ARG A 282 -4.03 -5.61 -9.30
C ARG A 282 -3.73 -5.69 -10.78
N VAL A 283 -2.54 -5.26 -11.20
CA VAL A 283 -2.05 -5.51 -12.56
C VAL A 283 -2.05 -7.00 -12.83
N PHE A 284 -1.49 -7.80 -11.93
CA PHE A 284 -1.50 -9.26 -12.06
C PHE A 284 -2.92 -9.85 -12.01
N SER A 285 -3.81 -9.36 -11.15
CA SER A 285 -5.19 -9.87 -11.06
C SER A 285 -5.99 -9.60 -12.33
N LYS A 286 -5.94 -8.37 -12.85
CA LYS A 286 -6.62 -7.99 -14.10
C LYS A 286 -5.98 -8.65 -15.32
N THR A 287 -4.66 -8.78 -15.33
CA THR A 287 -3.94 -9.46 -16.42
C THR A 287 -4.20 -10.97 -16.37
N GLY A 288 -4.30 -11.56 -15.18
CA GLY A 288 -4.74 -12.95 -15.00
C GLY A 288 -6.14 -13.19 -15.55
N GLN A 289 -7.07 -12.23 -15.41
CA GLN A 289 -8.38 -12.29 -16.07
C GLN A 289 -8.30 -12.14 -17.61
N LEU A 290 -7.27 -11.47 -18.15
CA LEU A 290 -7.03 -11.39 -19.59
C LEU A 290 -6.48 -12.70 -20.17
N ILE A 291 -5.72 -13.45 -19.35
CA ILE A 291 -5.10 -14.73 -19.69
C ILE A 291 -6.03 -15.93 -19.39
N SER A 292 -7.00 -15.77 -18.47
CA SER A 292 -7.91 -16.86 -18.06
C SER A 292 -8.75 -17.37 -19.24
N GLU A 293 -9.40 -18.53 -19.02
CA GLU A 293 -10.04 -19.50 -19.95
C GLU A 293 -10.65 -19.00 -21.29
N ARG A 294 -10.94 -17.71 -21.44
CA ARG A 294 -11.43 -17.09 -22.69
C ARG A 294 -10.34 -16.85 -23.75
N ARG A 295 -9.04 -16.73 -23.40
CA ARG A 295 -7.92 -16.53 -24.37
C ARG A 295 -6.61 -17.19 -23.92
N ASN A 296 -6.57 -18.51 -23.97
CA ASN A 296 -5.44 -19.36 -23.53
C ASN A 296 -4.27 -19.51 -24.54
N ARG A 297 -4.28 -18.83 -25.70
CA ARG A 297 -3.24 -18.96 -26.76
C ARG A 297 -2.44 -17.67 -27.01
N LEU A 298 -2.44 -16.73 -26.06
CA LEU A 298 -1.64 -15.50 -26.19
C LEU A 298 -0.19 -15.77 -25.81
N SER A 299 0.76 -15.28 -26.61
CA SER A 299 2.18 -15.28 -26.24
C SER A 299 2.43 -14.31 -25.09
N THR A 300 3.46 -14.59 -24.29
CA THR A 300 3.93 -13.75 -23.17
C THR A 300 4.16 -12.30 -23.59
N ALA A 301 4.80 -12.09 -24.73
CA ALA A 301 5.00 -10.76 -25.32
C ALA A 301 3.69 -10.03 -25.63
N LYS A 302 2.67 -10.73 -26.17
CA LYS A 302 1.37 -10.11 -26.49
C LYS A 302 0.59 -9.76 -25.23
N VAL A 303 0.69 -10.58 -24.20
CA VAL A 303 0.09 -10.33 -22.88
C VAL A 303 0.69 -9.07 -22.25
N SER A 304 2.02 -8.94 -22.25
CA SER A 304 2.71 -7.74 -21.75
C SER A 304 2.25 -6.48 -22.47
N GLN A 305 2.22 -6.47 -23.80
CA GLN A 305 1.75 -5.33 -24.59
C GLN A 305 0.29 -4.96 -24.28
N LEU A 306 -0.60 -5.95 -24.16
CA LEU A 306 -2.01 -5.71 -23.84
C LEU A 306 -2.18 -5.16 -22.43
N ALA A 307 -1.42 -5.67 -21.46
CA ALA A 307 -1.42 -5.16 -20.09
C ALA A 307 -0.91 -3.71 -20.07
N PHE A 308 0.24 -3.44 -20.69
CA PHE A 308 0.81 -2.11 -20.82
C PHE A 308 -0.20 -1.09 -21.39
N LEU A 309 -0.83 -1.40 -22.53
CA LEU A 309 -1.80 -0.50 -23.15
C LEU A 309 -3.03 -0.29 -22.27
N ASN A 310 -3.58 -1.35 -21.66
CA ASN A 310 -4.78 -1.25 -20.81
C ASN A 310 -4.55 -0.38 -19.57
N PHE A 311 -3.37 -0.48 -18.96
CA PHE A 311 -3.06 0.27 -17.75
C PHE A 311 -2.62 1.71 -18.01
N ASN A 312 -1.99 1.99 -19.17
CA ASN A 312 -1.44 3.31 -19.46
C ASN A 312 -2.34 4.21 -20.33
N LEU A 313 -3.30 3.66 -21.09
CA LEU A 313 -4.21 4.46 -21.95
C LEU A 313 -5.45 5.03 -21.22
N LYS A 314 -5.54 4.92 -19.89
CA LYS A 314 -6.71 5.34 -19.09
C LYS A 314 -6.55 6.68 -18.39
#